data_AF-A0A5Q4D753-F1
#
_entry.id   AF-A0A5Q4D753-F1
#
_cell.length_a   1.000
_cell.length_b   1.000
_cell.length_c   1.000
_cell.angle_alpha   90.00
_cell.angle_beta   90.00
_cell.angle_gamma   90.00
#
_symmetry.space_group_name_H-M   'P 1'
#
loop_
_entity.id
_entity.type
_entity.pdbx_description
1 polymer ?
#
loop_
_entity_poly.entity_id
_entity_poly.type
_entity_poly.pdbx_seq_one_letter_code
_entity_poly.pdbx_strand_id
1 'polypeptide(L)'
;MRGMNLSALSLRRKFAIAFVAFSLLLTVGGGMLALQVTSRALESELDEKLLWMAGATAGAALPGGETGFIRGDEVDRFWLIWQERLRAFLPYVEEAYIFHEEGYVQVSTLPASDLPIGTPLTALFAFPSALAEAWESGQATTELFRGDDGTLYKYAFHRLDQSDSMLGLLVRTDFLDPVLALRRSIFIGSLLAAFLAAVLAYLLAAGVSGPVERLSRSALRIQRGQWDRPVVEEGGSEVGRLSRAMERMRLGILQRDEQLRLMLAQVAHEIRNPLGGLELFASAAMESDDPDERRRILGRIRKEVESLNGIIQDFLSFARPMEPQAVIHDLREPLREASELLQMELGGNGGRLQVDLPGEPIQVRADPDHVKRIVLNLLRNGAHAGRHVHLSAHWHNGEAVITVSDDGEGVPREMRERIFEPFVTDKEQGAGLGLAIVDRLSRVNGGRIELSDPENDGAEPWPEDFDGAGARFRVYLQGSDELPLDLD
;
A
#
# COMPACT_ATOMS: atom_id res chain seq x y z
N MET A 1 23.38 -23.58 -17.89
CA MET A 1 22.56 -22.37 -17.63
C MET A 1 22.65 -22.03 -16.15
N ARG A 2 23.35 -20.94 -15.79
CA ARG A 2 23.37 -20.43 -14.40
C ARG A 2 22.00 -19.81 -14.11
N GLY A 3 21.24 -20.42 -13.20
CA GLY A 3 19.97 -19.87 -12.74
C GLY A 3 20.18 -18.47 -12.14
N MET A 4 19.59 -17.45 -12.76
CA MET A 4 19.54 -16.10 -12.20
C MET A 4 18.86 -16.18 -10.83
N ASN A 5 19.60 -15.89 -9.77
CA ASN A 5 19.07 -15.90 -8.41
C ASN A 5 18.14 -14.69 -8.23
N LEU A 6 16.86 -14.87 -8.55
CA LEU A 6 15.84 -13.83 -8.56
C LEU A 6 15.67 -13.16 -7.19
N SER A 7 16.06 -13.82 -6.11
CA SER A 7 15.98 -13.31 -4.74
C SER A 7 16.79 -12.01 -4.52
N ALA A 8 17.95 -11.87 -5.18
CA ALA A 8 18.87 -10.74 -5.03
C ALA A 8 18.51 -9.48 -5.85
N LEU A 9 17.48 -9.55 -6.68
CA LEU A 9 17.05 -8.42 -7.51
C LEU A 9 16.20 -7.45 -6.69
N SER A 10 16.40 -6.14 -6.92
CA SER A 10 15.54 -5.10 -6.35
C SER A 10 14.08 -5.32 -6.76
N LEU A 11 13.14 -4.90 -5.91
CA LEU A 11 11.70 -5.05 -6.15
C LEU A 11 11.31 -4.49 -7.53
N ARG A 12 11.92 -3.36 -7.93
CA ARG A 12 11.79 -2.76 -9.26
C ARG A 12 12.13 -3.71 -10.40
N ARG A 13 13.25 -4.45 -10.30
CA ARG A 13 13.68 -5.42 -11.33
C ARG A 13 12.76 -6.63 -11.35
N LYS A 14 12.28 -7.10 -10.20
CA LYS A 14 11.33 -8.21 -10.11
C LYS A 14 10.00 -7.88 -10.81
N PHE A 15 9.42 -6.72 -10.52
CA PHE A 15 8.20 -6.25 -11.18
C PHE A 15 8.39 -6.04 -12.69
N ALA A 16 9.49 -5.39 -13.09
CA ALA A 16 9.78 -5.18 -14.51
C ALA A 16 9.94 -6.51 -15.26
N ILE A 17 10.68 -7.48 -14.70
CA ILE A 17 10.87 -8.80 -15.32
C ILE A 17 9.54 -9.56 -15.41
N ALA A 18 8.75 -9.59 -14.33
CA ALA A 18 7.46 -10.29 -14.32
C ALA A 18 6.50 -9.71 -15.36
N PHE A 19 6.42 -8.37 -15.45
CA PHE A 19 5.53 -7.71 -16.39
C PHE A 19 5.99 -7.88 -17.85
N VAL A 20 7.29 -7.77 -18.10
CA VAL A 20 7.86 -8.01 -19.44
C VAL A 20 7.65 -9.47 -19.84
N ALA A 21 7.91 -10.43 -18.95
CA ALA A 21 7.68 -11.85 -19.22
C ALA A 21 6.21 -12.13 -19.53
N PHE A 22 5.28 -11.56 -18.76
CA PHE A 22 3.84 -11.69 -18.99
C PHE A 22 3.42 -11.05 -20.32
N SER A 23 3.85 -9.83 -20.60
CA SER A 23 3.55 -9.13 -21.86
C SER A 23 4.06 -9.92 -23.05
N LEU A 24 5.30 -10.41 -22.98
CA LEU A 24 5.94 -11.17 -24.05
C LEU A 24 5.21 -12.49 -24.30
N LEU A 25 4.81 -13.20 -23.23
CA LEU A 25 4.00 -14.41 -23.33
C LEU A 25 2.65 -14.14 -24.00
N LEU A 26 1.99 -13.04 -23.64
CA LEU A 26 0.67 -12.67 -24.17
C LEU A 26 0.76 -12.24 -25.65
N THR A 27 1.74 -11.41 -26.03
CA THR A 27 1.92 -10.97 -27.42
C THR A 27 2.47 -12.07 -28.33
N VAL A 28 3.46 -12.84 -27.89
CA VAL A 28 4.04 -13.91 -28.71
C VAL A 28 3.07 -15.08 -28.81
N GLY A 29 2.46 -15.48 -27.68
CA GLY A 29 1.46 -16.53 -27.65
C GLY A 29 0.21 -16.16 -28.46
N GLY A 30 -0.34 -14.97 -28.24
CA GLY A 30 -1.48 -14.45 -28.99
C GLY A 30 -1.18 -14.31 -30.49
N GLY A 31 -0.02 -13.78 -30.85
CA GLY A 31 0.43 -13.68 -32.24
C GLY A 31 0.59 -15.05 -32.92
N MET A 32 1.22 -16.01 -32.24
CA MET A 32 1.36 -17.39 -32.77
C MET A 32 0.02 -18.07 -32.97
N LEU A 33 -0.90 -17.97 -32.00
CA LEU A 33 -2.25 -18.53 -32.11
C LEU A 33 -3.03 -17.90 -33.26
N ALA A 34 -3.01 -16.57 -33.38
CA ALA A 34 -3.68 -15.87 -34.48
C ALA A 34 -3.15 -16.33 -35.84
N LEU A 35 -1.82 -16.49 -35.97
CA LEU A 35 -1.20 -16.99 -37.21
C LEU A 35 -1.58 -18.43 -37.52
N GLN A 36 -1.60 -19.31 -36.51
CA GLN A 36 -1.99 -20.72 -36.69
C GLN A 36 -3.45 -20.84 -37.15
N VAL A 37 -4.36 -20.09 -36.51
CA VAL A 37 -5.79 -20.11 -36.87
C VAL A 37 -6.01 -19.56 -38.27
N THR A 38 -5.38 -18.42 -38.59
CA THR A 38 -5.56 -17.77 -39.90
C THR A 38 -4.99 -18.62 -41.04
N SER A 39 -3.81 -19.24 -40.84
CA SER A 39 -3.17 -20.07 -41.87
C SER A 39 -4.00 -21.31 -42.19
N ARG A 40 -4.52 -22.00 -41.16
CA ARG A 40 -5.35 -23.20 -41.36
C ARG A 40 -6.68 -22.89 -42.04
N ALA A 41 -7.31 -21.78 -41.65
CA ALA A 41 -8.57 -21.35 -42.28
C ALA A 41 -8.38 -21.06 -43.78
N LEU A 42 -7.29 -20.38 -44.13
CA LEU A 42 -6.98 -20.02 -45.52
C LEU A 42 -6.63 -21.25 -46.38
N GLU A 43 -5.86 -22.19 -45.85
CA GLU A 43 -5.48 -23.42 -46.55
C GLU A 43 -6.72 -24.29 -46.84
N SER A 44 -7.60 -24.44 -45.85
CA SER A 44 -8.87 -25.17 -46.03
C SER A 44 -9.78 -24.50 -47.06
N GLU A 45 -9.88 -23.16 -47.05
CA GLU A 45 -10.70 -22.44 -48.03
C GLU A 45 -10.13 -22.55 -49.46
N LEU A 46 -8.79 -22.58 -49.57
CA LEU A 46 -8.12 -22.80 -50.84
C LEU A 46 -8.40 -24.20 -51.39
N ASP A 47 -8.29 -25.22 -50.55
CA ASP A 47 -8.55 -26.62 -50.93
C ASP A 47 -9.98 -26.77 -51.47
N GLU A 48 -10.96 -26.22 -50.75
CA GLU A 48 -12.36 -26.28 -51.15
C GLU A 48 -12.61 -25.59 -52.50
N LYS A 49 -12.03 -24.41 -52.72
CA LYS A 49 -12.17 -23.67 -54.00
C LYS A 49 -11.48 -24.40 -55.16
N LEU A 50 -10.29 -24.94 -54.93
CA LEU A 50 -9.53 -25.68 -55.93
C LEU A 50 -10.25 -26.96 -56.36
N LEU A 51 -10.75 -27.74 -55.40
CA LEU A 51 -11.53 -28.95 -55.68
C LEU A 51 -12.82 -28.61 -56.41
N TRP A 52 -13.52 -27.53 -56.02
CA TRP A 52 -14.71 -27.07 -56.73
C TRP A 52 -14.40 -26.67 -58.18
N MET A 53 -13.31 -25.94 -58.43
CA MET A 53 -12.88 -25.59 -59.79
C MET A 53 -12.51 -26.82 -60.61
N ALA A 54 -11.79 -27.77 -60.02
CA ALA A 54 -11.41 -29.01 -60.69
C ALA A 54 -12.64 -29.85 -61.06
N GLY A 55 -13.60 -30.01 -60.15
CA GLY A 55 -14.86 -30.70 -60.41
C GLY A 55 -15.76 -29.98 -61.42
N ALA A 56 -15.85 -28.64 -61.36
CA ALA A 56 -16.60 -27.86 -62.35
C ALA A 56 -15.99 -27.97 -63.76
N THR A 57 -14.65 -27.95 -63.84
CA THR A 57 -13.91 -28.15 -65.10
C THR A 57 -14.14 -29.56 -65.64
N ALA A 58 -14.06 -30.58 -64.78
CA ALA A 58 -14.28 -31.97 -65.14
C ALA A 58 -15.71 -32.27 -65.62
N GLY A 59 -16.73 -31.79 -64.89
CA GLY A 59 -18.13 -32.18 -65.12
C GLY A 59 -18.89 -31.35 -66.15
N ALA A 60 -18.62 -30.05 -66.27
CA ALA A 60 -19.41 -29.16 -67.14
C ALA A 60 -18.70 -28.77 -68.44
N ALA A 61 -17.37 -28.73 -68.43
CA ALA A 61 -16.62 -28.20 -69.56
C ALA A 61 -16.06 -29.27 -70.48
N LEU A 62 -15.73 -30.46 -70.00
CA LEU A 62 -15.11 -31.47 -70.85
C LEU A 62 -16.19 -32.28 -71.62
N PRO A 63 -16.01 -32.55 -72.93
CA PRO A 63 -16.94 -33.38 -73.68
C PRO A 63 -17.05 -34.78 -73.06
N GLY A 64 -18.25 -35.32 -72.86
CA GLY A 64 -18.38 -36.74 -72.49
C GLY A 64 -17.87 -37.63 -73.63
N GLY A 65 -16.91 -38.52 -73.35
CA GLY A 65 -16.30 -39.44 -74.34
C GLY A 65 -14.95 -40.04 -73.89
N GLU A 66 -14.43 -41.01 -74.65
CA GLU A 66 -13.15 -41.67 -74.38
C GLU A 66 -11.95 -40.70 -74.51
N THR A 67 -11.09 -40.66 -73.51
CA THR A 67 -9.87 -39.81 -73.43
C THR A 67 -8.61 -40.51 -73.95
N GLY A 68 -8.76 -41.49 -74.84
CA GLY A 68 -7.67 -42.34 -75.35
C GLY A 68 -6.94 -41.77 -76.56
N PHE A 69 -6.47 -40.51 -76.48
CA PHE A 69 -5.71 -39.92 -77.57
C PHE A 69 -4.31 -40.53 -77.68
N ILE A 70 -3.84 -40.69 -78.91
CA ILE A 70 -2.48 -41.15 -79.19
C ILE A 70 -1.67 -40.03 -79.84
N ARG A 71 -0.34 -40.16 -79.73
CA ARG A 71 0.57 -39.21 -80.36
C ARG A 71 0.34 -39.14 -81.86
N GLY A 72 0.10 -37.94 -82.38
CA GLY A 72 -0.34 -37.67 -83.74
C GLY A 72 -1.76 -37.10 -83.83
N ASP A 73 -2.59 -37.30 -82.80
CA ASP A 73 -3.97 -36.80 -82.74
C ASP A 73 -4.05 -35.30 -82.42
N GLU A 74 -2.93 -34.61 -82.18
CA GLU A 74 -2.89 -33.18 -81.83
C GLU A 74 -3.42 -32.25 -82.94
N VAL A 75 -3.55 -32.77 -84.16
CA VAL A 75 -4.16 -32.07 -85.30
C VAL A 75 -5.61 -32.46 -85.54
N ASP A 76 -6.13 -33.44 -84.79
CA ASP A 76 -7.51 -33.89 -84.90
C ASP A 76 -8.49 -32.86 -84.34
N ARG A 77 -9.64 -32.73 -85.00
CA ARG A 77 -10.66 -31.74 -84.60
C ARG A 77 -11.21 -32.04 -83.20
N PHE A 78 -11.33 -33.31 -82.82
CA PHE A 78 -11.81 -33.70 -81.50
C PHE A 78 -10.81 -33.29 -80.43
N TRP A 79 -9.52 -33.58 -80.62
CA TRP A 79 -8.48 -33.16 -79.68
C TRP A 79 -8.40 -31.64 -79.53
N LEU A 80 -8.50 -30.89 -80.64
CA LEU A 80 -8.50 -29.42 -80.61
C LEU A 80 -9.69 -28.85 -79.79
N ILE A 81 -10.87 -29.48 -79.84
CA ILE A 81 -12.02 -29.09 -79.00
C ILE A 81 -11.70 -29.32 -77.52
N TRP A 82 -11.11 -30.45 -77.16
CA TRP A 82 -10.69 -30.72 -75.78
C TRP A 82 -9.66 -29.69 -75.30
N GLN A 83 -8.65 -29.40 -76.12
CA GLN A 83 -7.64 -28.40 -75.79
C GLN A 83 -8.25 -26.99 -75.65
N GLU A 84 -9.15 -26.58 -76.55
CA GLU A 84 -9.79 -25.26 -76.49
C GLU A 84 -10.64 -25.10 -75.22
N ARG A 85 -11.39 -26.14 -74.84
CA ARG A 85 -12.18 -26.12 -73.61
C ARG A 85 -11.33 -26.14 -72.35
N LEU A 86 -10.21 -26.87 -72.36
CA LEU A 86 -9.26 -26.84 -71.26
C LEU A 86 -8.58 -25.47 -71.14
N ARG A 87 -8.24 -24.84 -72.26
CA ARG A 87 -7.68 -23.48 -72.32
C ARG A 87 -8.63 -22.39 -71.87
N ALA A 88 -9.95 -22.61 -71.91
CA ALA A 88 -10.92 -21.67 -71.38
C ALA A 88 -10.73 -21.37 -69.87
N PHE A 89 -9.99 -22.23 -69.15
CA PHE A 89 -9.69 -22.08 -67.73
C PHE A 89 -8.37 -21.38 -67.42
N LEU A 90 -7.54 -21.06 -68.42
CA LEU A 90 -6.29 -20.29 -68.25
C LEU A 90 -6.44 -18.95 -67.49
N PRO A 91 -7.60 -18.26 -67.47
CA PRO A 91 -7.77 -17.10 -66.59
C PRO A 91 -7.75 -17.42 -65.08
N TYR A 92 -7.95 -18.68 -64.71
CA TYR A 92 -8.10 -19.13 -63.31
C TYR A 92 -7.00 -20.10 -62.86
N VAL A 93 -6.28 -20.72 -63.80
CA VAL A 93 -5.22 -21.70 -63.56
C VAL A 93 -3.99 -21.32 -64.38
N GLU A 94 -2.80 -21.62 -63.87
CA GLU A 94 -1.55 -21.42 -64.62
C GLU A 94 -1.48 -22.43 -65.78
N GLU A 95 -1.75 -23.70 -65.47
CA GLU A 95 -1.72 -24.79 -66.43
C GLU A 95 -2.78 -25.83 -66.08
N ALA A 96 -3.29 -26.53 -67.09
CA ALA A 96 -4.17 -27.67 -66.87
C ALA A 96 -3.79 -28.83 -67.79
N TYR A 97 -3.96 -30.02 -67.24
CA TYR A 97 -3.51 -31.28 -67.82
C TYR A 97 -4.59 -32.33 -67.69
N ILE A 98 -4.82 -33.06 -68.77
CA ILE A 98 -5.51 -34.35 -68.72
C ILE A 98 -4.44 -35.39 -68.95
N PHE A 99 -4.33 -36.37 -68.06
CA PHE A 99 -3.29 -37.39 -68.12
C PHE A 99 -3.85 -38.76 -67.73
N HIS A 100 -3.23 -39.80 -68.28
CA HIS A 100 -3.57 -41.20 -68.01
C HIS A 100 -3.07 -41.65 -66.62
N GLU A 101 -3.57 -42.77 -66.09
CA GLU A 101 -3.12 -43.38 -64.81
C GLU A 101 -1.59 -43.48 -64.69
N GLU A 102 -0.92 -43.78 -65.81
CA GLU A 102 0.54 -43.92 -65.89
C GLU A 102 1.31 -42.57 -65.90
N GLY A 103 0.61 -41.43 -65.82
CA GLY A 103 1.21 -40.09 -65.75
C GLY A 103 1.56 -39.46 -67.11
N TYR A 104 1.04 -40.00 -68.21
CA TYR A 104 1.27 -39.47 -69.56
C TYR A 104 0.20 -38.47 -69.98
N VAL A 105 0.62 -37.35 -70.56
CA VAL A 105 -0.27 -36.29 -71.08
C VAL A 105 -1.16 -36.81 -72.20
N GLN A 106 -2.45 -36.48 -72.10
CA GLN A 106 -3.46 -36.67 -73.13
C GLN A 106 -3.87 -35.33 -73.74
N VAL A 107 -4.12 -34.32 -72.90
CA VAL A 107 -4.45 -32.95 -73.33
C VAL A 107 -3.78 -31.97 -72.38
N SER A 108 -3.26 -30.86 -72.88
CA SER A 108 -2.71 -29.80 -72.05
C SER A 108 -3.12 -28.43 -72.57
N THR A 109 -3.16 -27.44 -71.69
CA THR A 109 -3.25 -26.02 -72.06
C THR A 109 -2.03 -25.55 -72.84
N LEU A 110 -0.87 -26.18 -72.68
CA LEU A 110 0.35 -25.85 -73.43
C LEU A 110 0.24 -26.24 -74.91
N PRO A 111 0.92 -25.53 -75.83
CA PRO A 111 0.98 -25.94 -77.23
C PRO A 111 1.52 -27.37 -77.41
N ALA A 112 1.01 -28.11 -78.38
CA ALA A 112 1.49 -29.46 -78.69
C ALA A 112 3.00 -29.52 -79.07
N SER A 113 3.58 -28.40 -79.50
CA SER A 113 5.03 -28.27 -79.73
C SER A 113 5.84 -28.37 -78.45
N ASP A 114 5.26 -27.93 -77.34
CA ASP A 114 5.93 -27.76 -76.05
C ASP A 114 5.67 -28.99 -75.17
N LEU A 115 4.45 -29.55 -75.26
CA LEU A 115 4.05 -30.74 -74.53
C LEU A 115 3.17 -31.67 -75.39
N PRO A 116 3.78 -32.55 -76.21
CA PRO A 116 3.04 -33.48 -77.07
C PRO A 116 2.37 -34.62 -76.28
N ILE A 117 1.37 -35.28 -76.88
CA ILE A 117 0.67 -36.43 -76.28
C ILE A 117 1.66 -37.55 -75.98
N GLY A 118 1.49 -38.21 -74.84
CA GLY A 118 2.36 -39.29 -74.37
C GLY A 118 3.63 -38.81 -73.67
N THR A 119 3.80 -37.50 -73.45
CA THR A 119 4.91 -36.99 -72.64
C THR A 119 4.66 -37.28 -71.15
N PRO A 120 5.63 -37.82 -70.39
CA PRO A 120 5.45 -38.05 -68.95
C PRO A 120 5.45 -36.73 -68.17
N LEU A 121 4.44 -36.52 -67.33
CA LEU A 121 4.38 -35.36 -66.42
C LEU A 121 5.22 -35.62 -65.17
N THR A 122 6.54 -35.48 -65.31
CA THR A 122 7.50 -35.77 -64.24
C THR A 122 7.25 -34.98 -62.96
N ALA A 123 6.75 -33.74 -63.09
CA ALA A 123 6.40 -32.89 -61.96
C ALA A 123 5.29 -33.46 -61.07
N LEU A 124 4.35 -34.24 -61.62
CA LEU A 124 3.25 -34.83 -60.85
C LEU A 124 3.73 -35.96 -59.94
N PHE A 125 4.77 -36.70 -60.34
CA PHE A 125 5.36 -37.76 -59.51
C PHE A 125 6.03 -37.25 -58.22
N ALA A 126 6.21 -35.94 -58.07
CA ALA A 126 6.62 -35.34 -56.81
C ALA A 126 5.53 -35.43 -55.72
N PHE A 127 4.28 -35.73 -56.09
CA PHE A 127 3.12 -35.76 -55.19
C PHE A 127 2.38 -37.11 -55.22
N PRO A 128 3.06 -38.23 -54.91
CA PRO A 128 2.47 -39.56 -55.04
C PRO A 128 1.27 -39.79 -54.12
N SER A 129 1.26 -39.17 -52.93
CA SER A 129 0.15 -39.27 -51.97
C SER A 129 -1.12 -38.59 -52.49
N ALA A 130 -1.00 -37.37 -53.00
CA ALA A 130 -2.14 -36.64 -53.54
C ALA A 130 -2.72 -37.29 -54.80
N LEU A 131 -1.87 -37.85 -55.66
CA LEU A 131 -2.32 -38.62 -56.83
C LEU A 131 -3.04 -39.91 -56.43
N ALA A 132 -2.49 -40.66 -55.47
CA ALA A 132 -3.13 -41.87 -54.96
C ALA A 132 -4.51 -41.56 -54.35
N GLU A 133 -4.59 -40.50 -53.53
CA GLU A 133 -5.84 -40.03 -52.96
C GLU A 133 -6.84 -39.63 -54.05
N ALA A 134 -6.41 -38.89 -55.08
CA ALA A 134 -7.30 -38.48 -56.16
C ALA A 134 -7.85 -39.66 -56.97
N TRP A 135 -7.05 -40.72 -57.17
CA TRP A 135 -7.52 -41.94 -57.84
C TRP A 135 -8.52 -42.74 -56.98
N GLU A 136 -8.31 -42.77 -55.67
CA GLU A 136 -9.18 -43.48 -54.71
C GLU A 136 -10.49 -42.74 -54.41
N SER A 137 -10.41 -41.43 -54.12
CA SER A 137 -11.52 -40.60 -53.66
C SER A 137 -12.20 -39.81 -54.78
N GLY A 138 -11.61 -39.81 -55.98
CA GLY A 138 -12.05 -39.06 -57.15
C GLY A 138 -11.48 -37.63 -57.24
N GLN A 139 -10.93 -37.08 -56.16
CA GLN A 139 -10.33 -35.74 -56.17
C GLN A 139 -9.36 -35.52 -55.01
N ALA A 140 -8.30 -34.74 -55.22
CA ALA A 140 -7.38 -34.37 -54.15
C ALA A 140 -6.64 -33.06 -54.47
N THR A 141 -5.92 -32.53 -53.49
CA THR A 141 -5.02 -31.38 -53.68
C THR A 141 -3.65 -31.68 -53.10
N THR A 142 -2.61 -31.03 -53.60
CA THR A 142 -1.26 -31.19 -53.05
C THR A 142 -1.01 -30.25 -51.86
N GLU A 143 0.07 -30.49 -51.13
CA GLU A 143 0.66 -29.44 -50.31
C GLU A 143 1.16 -28.28 -51.20
N LEU A 144 1.26 -27.08 -50.62
CA LEU A 144 1.87 -25.92 -51.28
C LEU A 144 3.35 -26.21 -51.57
N PHE A 145 3.76 -26.05 -52.83
CA PHE A 145 5.15 -26.21 -53.25
C PHE A 145 5.65 -24.96 -53.97
N ARG A 146 6.97 -24.79 -54.00
CA ARG A 146 7.60 -23.64 -54.67
C ARG A 146 8.08 -24.08 -56.05
N GLY A 147 7.66 -23.36 -57.09
CA GLY A 147 8.13 -23.56 -58.46
C GLY A 147 9.52 -22.97 -58.69
N ASP A 148 10.09 -23.22 -59.87
CA ASP A 148 11.44 -22.76 -60.25
C ASP A 148 11.55 -21.23 -60.35
N ASP A 149 10.42 -20.56 -60.56
CA ASP A 149 10.27 -19.09 -60.55
C ASP A 149 10.24 -18.48 -59.13
N GLY A 150 10.20 -19.33 -58.09
CA GLY A 150 10.08 -18.93 -56.69
C GLY A 150 8.65 -18.68 -56.22
N THR A 151 7.66 -18.79 -57.11
CA THR A 151 6.24 -18.64 -56.79
C THR A 151 5.69 -19.90 -56.14
N LEU A 152 4.68 -19.76 -55.29
CA LEU A 152 4.00 -20.90 -54.67
C LEU A 152 2.87 -21.40 -55.59
N TYR A 153 2.85 -22.70 -55.79
CA TYR A 153 1.86 -23.41 -56.60
C TYR A 153 1.19 -24.50 -55.78
N LYS A 154 0.02 -24.92 -56.27
CA LYS A 154 -0.72 -26.06 -55.74
C LYS A 154 -1.44 -26.76 -56.88
N TYR A 155 -1.41 -28.10 -56.87
CA TYR A 155 -2.20 -28.90 -57.79
C TYR A 155 -3.56 -29.25 -57.19
N ALA A 156 -4.58 -29.23 -58.04
CA ALA A 156 -5.87 -29.83 -57.78
C ALA A 156 -6.11 -30.94 -58.79
N PHE A 157 -6.54 -32.08 -58.29
CA PHE A 157 -6.72 -33.30 -59.06
C PHE A 157 -8.20 -33.69 -59.03
N HIS A 158 -8.74 -34.07 -60.17
CA HIS A 158 -10.11 -34.56 -60.29
C HIS A 158 -10.18 -35.65 -61.35
N ARG A 159 -10.73 -36.81 -60.99
CA ARG A 159 -10.89 -37.95 -61.88
C ARG A 159 -12.03 -37.69 -62.86
N LEU A 160 -11.83 -38.04 -64.14
CA LEU A 160 -12.86 -37.89 -65.15
C LEU A 160 -13.75 -39.15 -65.17
N ASP A 161 -15.06 -38.98 -64.95
CA ASP A 161 -16.01 -40.08 -64.91
C ASP A 161 -15.97 -40.92 -66.21
N GLN A 162 -15.88 -42.26 -66.05
CA GLN A 162 -15.84 -43.26 -67.13
C GLN A 162 -14.52 -43.34 -67.95
N SER A 163 -13.40 -42.80 -67.45
CA SER A 163 -12.08 -42.95 -68.09
C SER A 163 -10.94 -43.19 -67.10
N ASP A 164 -9.83 -43.79 -67.58
CA ASP A 164 -8.55 -43.93 -66.84
C ASP A 164 -7.73 -42.63 -66.93
N SER A 165 -8.42 -41.48 -66.85
CA SER A 165 -7.82 -40.16 -67.00
C SER A 165 -8.19 -39.23 -65.86
N MET A 166 -7.23 -38.38 -65.52
CA MET A 166 -7.36 -37.39 -64.46
C MET A 166 -7.06 -36.00 -65.00
N LEU A 167 -7.85 -35.04 -64.53
CA LEU A 167 -7.60 -33.63 -64.68
C LEU A 167 -6.69 -33.15 -63.54
N GLY A 168 -5.53 -32.59 -63.88
CA GLY A 168 -4.67 -31.84 -62.98
C GLY A 168 -4.73 -30.35 -63.32
N LEU A 169 -5.11 -29.52 -62.36
CA LEU A 169 -5.06 -28.07 -62.46
C LEU A 169 -3.89 -27.56 -61.62
N LEU A 170 -3.00 -26.79 -62.22
CA LEU A 170 -1.92 -26.07 -61.54
C LEU A 170 -2.37 -24.64 -61.30
N VAL A 171 -2.48 -24.24 -60.04
CA VAL A 171 -2.89 -22.88 -59.69
C VAL A 171 -1.75 -22.13 -59.01
N ARG A 172 -1.47 -20.94 -59.53
CA ARG A 172 -0.55 -19.99 -58.89
C ARG A 172 -1.22 -19.39 -57.66
N THR A 173 -0.49 -19.34 -56.55
CA THR A 173 -1.04 -18.91 -55.25
C THR A 173 -0.61 -17.49 -54.84
N ASP A 174 -0.34 -16.63 -55.82
CA ASP A 174 -0.06 -15.20 -55.63
C ASP A 174 -1.21 -14.45 -54.92
N PHE A 175 -2.45 -14.94 -54.99
CA PHE A 175 -3.55 -14.45 -54.15
C PHE A 175 -3.33 -14.63 -52.64
N LEU A 176 -2.34 -15.44 -52.21
CA LEU A 176 -1.93 -15.57 -50.80
C LEU A 176 -0.99 -14.44 -50.34
N ASP A 177 -0.42 -13.65 -51.26
CA ASP A 177 0.50 -12.56 -50.94
C ASP A 177 -0.09 -11.50 -49.98
N PRO A 178 -1.36 -11.06 -50.10
CA PRO A 178 -1.99 -10.18 -49.12
C PRO A 178 -2.06 -10.80 -47.71
N VAL A 179 -2.23 -12.12 -47.61
CA VAL A 179 -2.29 -12.82 -46.31
C VAL A 179 -0.91 -12.94 -45.68
N LEU A 180 0.11 -13.18 -46.50
CA LEU A 180 1.51 -13.12 -46.04
C LEU A 180 1.90 -11.71 -45.58
N ALA A 181 1.44 -10.67 -46.28
CA ALA A 181 1.62 -9.27 -45.87
C ALA A 181 0.88 -8.94 -44.55
N LEU A 182 -0.33 -9.47 -44.37
CA LEU A 182 -1.09 -9.36 -43.13
C LEU A 182 -0.35 -10.04 -41.96
N ARG A 183 0.18 -11.25 -42.17
CA ARG A 183 1.02 -11.97 -41.18
C ARG A 183 2.22 -11.14 -40.74
N ARG A 184 2.95 -10.53 -41.70
CA ARG A 184 4.09 -9.66 -41.38
C ARG A 184 3.66 -8.45 -40.56
N SER A 185 2.52 -7.85 -40.90
CA SER A 185 1.97 -6.69 -40.20
C SER A 185 1.54 -7.03 -38.77
N ILE A 186 0.86 -8.16 -38.56
CA ILE A 186 0.49 -8.68 -37.23
C ILE A 186 1.74 -8.93 -36.38
N PHE A 187 2.78 -9.52 -36.96
CA PHE A 187 4.02 -9.80 -36.26
C PHE A 187 4.73 -8.51 -35.81
N ILE A 188 4.90 -7.54 -36.72
CA ILE A 188 5.53 -6.24 -36.41
C ILE A 188 4.68 -5.48 -35.38
N GLY A 189 3.36 -5.46 -35.53
CA GLY A 189 2.44 -4.84 -34.59
C GLY A 189 2.53 -5.46 -33.18
N SER A 190 2.63 -6.79 -33.10
CA SER A 190 2.79 -7.51 -31.84
C SER A 190 4.12 -7.18 -31.15
N LEU A 191 5.22 -7.08 -31.92
CA LEU A 191 6.52 -6.65 -31.38
C LEU A 191 6.49 -5.21 -30.86
N LEU A 192 5.86 -4.29 -31.60
CA LEU A 192 5.72 -2.90 -31.18
C LEU A 192 4.87 -2.80 -29.90
N ALA A 193 3.75 -3.52 -29.83
CA ALA A 193 2.90 -3.57 -28.64
C ALA A 193 3.68 -4.11 -27.42
N ALA A 194 4.45 -5.19 -27.60
CA ALA A 194 5.29 -5.74 -26.53
C ALA A 194 6.34 -4.73 -26.05
N PHE A 195 6.98 -4.01 -26.98
CA PHE A 195 7.95 -2.97 -26.65
C PHE A 195 7.31 -1.82 -25.86
N LEU A 196 6.17 -1.30 -26.32
CA LEU A 196 5.44 -0.22 -25.62
C LEU A 196 4.99 -0.65 -24.22
N ALA A 197 4.49 -1.89 -24.08
CA ALA A 197 4.11 -2.44 -22.79
C ALA A 197 5.33 -2.53 -21.83
N ALA A 198 6.49 -2.96 -22.33
CA ALA A 198 7.72 -3.01 -21.54
C ALA A 198 8.19 -1.62 -21.09
N VAL A 199 8.12 -0.61 -21.96
CA VAL A 199 8.45 0.78 -21.63
C VAL A 199 7.50 1.32 -20.56
N LEU A 200 6.18 1.15 -20.74
CA LEU A 200 5.19 1.60 -19.76
C LEU A 200 5.40 0.94 -18.39
N ALA A 201 5.65 -0.37 -18.37
CA ALA A 201 5.93 -1.11 -17.14
C ALA A 201 7.17 -0.59 -16.42
N TYR A 202 8.24 -0.30 -17.17
CA TYR A 202 9.45 0.27 -16.60
C TYR A 202 9.20 1.65 -15.97
N LEU A 203 8.42 2.50 -16.63
CA LEU A 203 8.05 3.83 -16.12
C LEU A 203 7.22 3.73 -14.84
N LEU A 204 6.19 2.89 -14.81
CA LEU A 204 5.38 2.64 -13.62
C LEU A 204 6.21 2.06 -12.48
N ALA A 205 7.05 1.06 -12.75
CA ALA A 205 7.93 0.47 -11.76
C ALA A 205 8.94 1.48 -11.20
N ALA A 206 9.48 2.37 -12.06
CA ALA A 206 10.38 3.44 -11.65
C ALA A 206 9.68 4.48 -10.77
N GLY A 207 8.45 4.87 -11.11
CA GLY A 207 7.65 5.85 -10.39
C GLY A 207 7.27 5.40 -8.98
N VAL A 208 7.03 4.10 -8.75
CA VAL A 208 6.59 3.58 -7.45
C VAL A 208 7.76 3.04 -6.61
N SER A 209 8.65 2.24 -7.20
CA SER A 209 9.64 1.49 -6.41
C SER A 209 10.70 2.39 -5.77
N GLY A 210 11.12 3.45 -6.47
CA GLY A 210 12.17 4.35 -5.99
C GLY A 210 11.75 5.09 -4.71
N PRO A 211 10.62 5.79 -4.69
CA PRO A 211 10.07 6.43 -3.49
C PRO A 211 9.87 5.48 -2.30
N VAL A 212 9.31 4.28 -2.54
CA VAL A 212 9.08 3.29 -1.48
C VAL A 212 10.39 2.82 -0.84
N GLU A 213 11.42 2.57 -1.65
CA GLU A 213 12.73 2.18 -1.14
C GLU A 213 13.38 3.30 -0.30
N ARG A 214 13.22 4.57 -0.72
CA ARG A 214 13.69 5.73 0.06
C ARG A 214 12.96 5.84 1.40
N LEU A 215 11.63 5.69 1.42
CA LEU A 215 10.85 5.71 2.66
C LEU A 215 11.23 4.56 3.59
N SER A 216 11.42 3.35 3.06
CA SER A 216 11.88 2.19 3.82
C SER A 216 13.24 2.47 4.50
N ARG A 217 14.20 3.05 3.77
CA ARG A 217 15.49 3.47 4.36
C ARG A 217 15.33 4.55 5.42
N SER A 218 14.46 5.54 5.22
CA SER A 218 14.15 6.55 6.24
C SER A 218 13.52 5.93 7.49
N ALA A 219 12.59 4.97 7.33
CA ALA A 219 11.97 4.26 8.45
C ALA A 219 13.02 3.50 9.28
N LEU A 220 13.90 2.76 8.61
CA LEU A 220 14.99 2.02 9.27
C LEU A 220 15.98 2.95 9.98
N ARG A 221 16.23 4.16 9.44
CA ARG A 221 17.06 5.17 10.12
C ARG A 221 16.38 5.69 11.39
N ILE A 222 15.10 6.07 11.29
CA ILE A 222 14.31 6.54 12.45
C ILE A 222 14.27 5.46 13.54
N GLN A 223 14.07 4.20 13.15
CA GLN A 223 14.06 3.04 14.06
C GLN A 223 15.41 2.82 14.77
N ARG A 224 16.53 3.22 14.16
CA ARG A 224 17.87 3.15 14.77
C ARG A 224 18.24 4.40 15.58
N GLY A 225 17.29 5.31 15.82
CA GLY A 225 17.52 6.56 16.55
C GLY A 225 18.23 7.66 15.75
N GLN A 226 18.36 7.50 14.42
CA GLN A 226 18.99 8.50 13.56
C GLN A 226 17.93 9.46 13.00
N TRP A 227 17.61 10.50 13.77
CA TRP A 227 16.57 11.49 13.45
C TRP A 227 17.11 12.78 12.80
N ASP A 228 18.40 12.80 12.45
CA ASP A 228 19.18 13.95 12.00
C ASP A 228 18.77 14.55 10.65
N ARG A 229 18.01 13.82 9.83
CA ARG A 229 17.60 14.30 8.50
C ARG A 229 16.09 14.19 8.29
N PRO A 230 15.49 15.15 7.57
CA PRO A 230 14.08 15.10 7.20
C PRO A 230 13.78 13.91 6.29
N VAL A 231 12.55 13.44 6.34
CA VAL A 231 12.00 12.51 5.35
C VAL A 231 11.75 13.31 4.07
N VAL A 232 12.31 12.84 2.95
CA VAL A 232 12.22 13.53 1.66
C VAL A 232 10.75 13.57 1.20
N GLU A 233 10.22 14.77 0.97
CA GLU A 233 8.87 14.92 0.44
C GLU A 233 8.81 14.48 -1.03
N GLU A 234 7.99 13.46 -1.29
CA GLU A 234 7.65 13.03 -2.65
C GLU A 234 6.39 13.80 -3.09
N GLY A 235 6.41 14.35 -4.31
CA GLY A 235 5.30 15.17 -4.81
C GLY A 235 3.98 14.40 -5.01
N GLY A 236 2.85 15.12 -4.91
CA GLY A 236 1.54 14.87 -5.53
C GLY A 236 0.84 13.51 -5.43
N SER A 237 1.38 12.52 -4.72
CA SER A 237 0.93 11.12 -4.76
C SER A 237 0.59 10.57 -3.37
N GLU A 238 0.00 9.36 -3.33
CA GLU A 238 -0.18 8.54 -2.12
C GLU A 238 1.11 8.41 -1.32
N VAL A 239 2.24 8.26 -2.03
CA VAL A 239 3.57 8.15 -1.42
C VAL A 239 3.96 9.46 -0.74
N GLY A 240 3.59 10.61 -1.31
CA GLY A 240 3.75 11.91 -0.69
C GLY A 240 2.99 12.06 0.63
N ARG A 241 1.76 11.53 0.72
CA ARG A 241 1.00 11.50 2.00
C ARG A 241 1.73 10.68 3.07
N LEU A 242 2.26 9.52 2.69
CA LEU A 242 3.02 8.67 3.60
C LEU A 242 4.32 9.35 4.06
N SER A 243 5.04 10.01 3.14
CA SER A 243 6.24 10.80 3.47
C SER A 243 5.94 11.88 4.51
N ARG A 244 4.88 12.68 4.31
CA ARG A 244 4.44 13.71 5.27
C ARG A 244 3.99 13.13 6.62
N ALA A 245 3.35 11.97 6.62
CA ALA A 245 2.98 11.29 7.86
C ALA A 245 4.22 10.82 8.64
N MET A 246 5.21 10.23 7.95
CA MET A 246 6.49 9.84 8.55
C MET A 246 7.30 11.04 9.04
N GLU A 247 7.28 12.16 8.33
CA GLU A 247 7.97 13.38 8.78
C GLU A 247 7.33 13.95 10.06
N ARG A 248 6.00 13.99 10.13
CA ARG A 248 5.28 14.35 11.37
C ARG A 248 5.65 13.43 12.53
N MET A 249 5.77 12.13 12.28
CA MET A 249 6.24 11.17 13.30
C MET A 249 7.68 11.46 13.74
N ARG A 250 8.60 11.73 12.81
CA ARG A 250 10.00 12.08 13.12
C ARG A 250 10.09 13.34 13.97
N LEU A 251 9.35 14.39 13.61
CA LEU A 251 9.30 15.64 14.37
C LEU A 251 8.71 15.43 15.77
N GLY A 252 7.64 14.65 15.90
CA GLY A 252 7.07 14.31 17.20
C GLY A 252 8.03 13.52 18.10
N ILE A 253 8.88 12.66 17.53
CA ILE A 253 9.94 11.97 18.27
C ILE A 253 11.00 12.95 18.75
N LEU A 254 11.48 13.85 17.89
CA LEU A 254 12.48 14.85 18.25
C LEU A 254 12.00 15.79 19.37
N GLN A 255 10.76 16.26 19.29
CA GLN A 255 10.18 17.12 20.33
C GLN A 255 10.12 16.40 21.68
N ARG A 256 9.72 15.13 21.70
CA ARG A 256 9.69 14.32 22.92
C ARG A 256 11.09 14.05 23.47
N ASP A 257 12.07 13.76 22.60
CA ASP A 257 13.45 13.54 23.02
C ASP A 257 14.06 14.80 23.65
N GLU A 258 13.87 15.96 23.02
CA GLU A 258 14.35 17.24 23.56
C GLU A 258 13.69 17.55 24.90
N GLN A 259 12.37 17.36 25.00
CA GLN A 259 11.64 17.49 26.27
C GLN A 259 12.25 16.56 27.32
N LEU A 260 12.43 15.28 27.04
CA LEU A 260 13.05 14.33 27.98
C LEU A 260 14.46 14.75 28.41
N ARG A 261 15.29 15.27 27.49
CA ARG A 261 16.66 15.72 27.83
C ARG A 261 16.64 16.93 28.75
N LEU A 262 15.79 17.92 28.49
CA LEU A 262 15.62 19.08 29.35
C LEU A 262 15.11 18.64 30.74
N MET A 263 14.15 17.73 30.78
CA MET A 263 13.62 17.16 32.04
C MET A 263 14.73 16.46 32.83
N LEU A 264 15.53 15.60 32.20
CA LEU A 264 16.63 14.90 32.87
C LEU A 264 17.69 15.86 33.42
N ALA A 265 17.99 16.94 32.67
CA ALA A 265 18.94 17.96 33.12
C ALA A 265 18.42 18.71 34.36
N GLN A 266 17.13 19.06 34.38
CA GLN A 266 16.49 19.73 35.50
C GLN A 266 16.43 18.84 36.74
N VAL A 267 16.02 17.58 36.60
CA VAL A 267 16.03 16.60 37.71
C VAL A 267 17.43 16.42 38.28
N ALA A 268 18.45 16.34 37.42
CA ALA A 268 19.84 16.25 37.88
C ALA A 268 20.30 17.51 38.62
N HIS A 269 19.78 18.69 38.26
CA HIS A 269 20.05 19.93 38.97
C HIS A 269 19.38 19.94 40.36
N GLU A 270 18.10 19.59 40.42
CA GLU A 270 17.31 19.55 41.65
C GLU A 270 17.77 18.45 42.62
N ILE A 271 18.39 17.37 42.15
CA ILE A 271 19.05 16.37 43.00
C ILE A 271 20.41 16.87 43.52
N ARG A 272 21.17 17.64 42.73
CA ARG A 272 22.50 18.11 43.11
C ARG A 272 22.43 19.10 44.28
N ASN A 273 21.40 19.94 44.34
CA ASN A 273 21.20 20.93 45.40
C ASN A 273 21.09 20.31 46.81
N PRO A 274 20.14 19.39 47.09
CA PRO A 274 20.02 18.73 48.38
C PRO A 274 21.24 17.88 48.71
N LEU A 275 21.89 17.28 47.70
CA LEU A 275 23.12 16.52 47.92
C LEU A 275 24.26 17.42 48.43
N GLY A 276 24.42 18.62 47.86
CA GLY A 276 25.39 19.61 48.36
C GLY A 276 25.06 20.10 49.77
N GLY A 277 23.77 20.31 50.07
CA GLY A 277 23.31 20.63 51.42
C GLY A 277 23.61 19.52 52.43
N LEU A 278 23.41 18.26 52.04
CA LEU A 278 23.75 17.09 52.86
C LEU A 278 25.24 17.02 53.18
N GLU A 279 26.11 17.24 52.20
CA GLU A 279 27.57 17.26 52.42
C GLU A 279 28.00 18.37 53.39
N LEU A 280 27.42 19.57 53.23
CA LEU A 280 27.69 20.71 54.10
C LEU A 280 27.22 20.45 55.54
N PHE A 281 25.98 19.98 55.71
CA PHE A 281 25.42 19.69 57.03
C PHE A 281 26.12 18.49 57.68
N ALA A 282 26.48 17.45 56.93
CA ALA A 282 27.24 16.34 57.47
C ALA A 282 28.61 16.79 57.99
N SER A 283 29.31 17.64 57.24
CA SER A 283 30.59 18.22 57.67
C SER A 283 30.44 19.08 58.93
N ALA A 284 29.44 19.98 58.96
CA ALA A 284 29.15 20.81 60.12
C ALA A 284 28.75 19.98 61.36
N ALA A 285 28.03 18.87 61.18
CA ALA A 285 27.67 17.97 62.28
C ALA A 285 28.89 17.22 62.87
N MET A 286 29.91 16.94 62.05
CA MET A 286 31.17 16.33 62.50
C MET A 286 32.05 17.33 63.26
N GLU A 287 32.02 18.61 62.89
CA GLU A 287 32.81 19.68 63.54
C GLU A 287 32.13 20.24 64.81
N SER A 288 30.83 19.99 65.00
CA SER A 288 30.05 20.52 66.13
C SER A 288 30.25 19.69 67.41
N ASP A 289 30.94 20.28 68.38
CA ASP A 289 31.09 19.74 69.74
C ASP A 289 29.82 19.93 70.61
N ASP A 290 28.97 20.91 70.30
CA ASP A 290 27.68 21.13 70.98
C ASP A 290 26.66 20.03 70.58
N PRO A 291 26.15 19.22 71.54
CA PRO A 291 25.12 18.23 71.27
C PRO A 291 23.82 18.80 70.70
N ASP A 292 23.40 20.00 71.12
CA ASP A 292 22.15 20.61 70.69
C ASP A 292 22.24 21.15 69.27
N GLU A 293 23.35 21.79 68.91
CA GLU A 293 23.66 22.19 67.53
C GLU A 293 23.76 20.99 66.60
N ARG A 294 24.50 19.94 66.98
CA ARG A 294 24.58 18.70 66.21
C ARG A 294 23.19 18.07 66.01
N ARG A 295 22.32 18.08 67.02
CA ARG A 295 20.93 17.59 66.91
C ARG A 295 20.14 18.38 65.87
N ARG A 296 20.27 19.72 65.85
CA ARG A 296 19.63 20.59 64.84
C ARG A 296 20.14 20.31 63.43
N ILE A 297 21.46 20.14 63.26
CA ILE A 297 22.08 19.85 61.95
C ILE A 297 21.62 18.48 61.42
N LEU A 298 21.63 17.43 62.26
CA LEU A 298 21.09 16.11 61.91
C LEU A 298 19.60 16.18 61.51
N GLY A 299 18.82 17.06 62.16
CA GLY A 299 17.44 17.35 61.77
C GLY A 299 17.32 17.95 60.37
N ARG A 300 18.25 18.83 59.97
CA ARG A 300 18.31 19.39 58.60
C ARG A 300 18.67 18.33 57.57
N ILE A 301 19.66 17.48 57.86
CA ILE A 301 20.02 16.32 57.03
C ILE A 301 18.80 15.45 56.76
N ARG A 302 18.00 15.14 57.79
CA ARG A 302 16.80 14.32 57.62
C ARG A 302 15.79 14.98 56.68
N LYS A 303 15.54 16.28 56.82
CA LYS A 303 14.66 17.05 55.93
C LYS A 303 15.15 17.03 54.48
N GLU A 304 16.47 17.13 54.27
CA GLU A 304 17.05 17.12 52.93
C GLU A 304 16.91 15.75 52.25
N VAL A 305 17.02 14.65 53.01
CA VAL A 305 16.72 13.29 52.52
C VAL A 305 15.23 13.12 52.18
N GLU A 306 14.33 13.66 53.01
CA GLU A 306 12.89 13.65 52.74
C GLU A 306 12.56 14.42 51.44
N SER A 307 13.17 15.58 51.24
CA SER A 307 13.07 16.37 50.01
C SER A 307 13.56 15.58 48.78
N LEU A 308 14.74 14.96 48.86
CA LEU A 308 15.29 14.12 47.79
C LEU A 308 14.34 12.96 47.40
N ASN A 309 13.77 12.28 48.40
CA ASN A 309 12.81 11.21 48.16
C ASN A 309 11.53 11.74 47.49
N GLY A 310 11.08 12.94 47.85
CA GLY A 310 9.98 13.63 47.17
C GLY A 310 10.26 13.85 45.67
N ILE A 311 11.41 14.42 45.34
CA ILE A 311 11.83 14.66 43.94
C ILE A 311 11.88 13.34 43.15
N ILE A 312 12.47 12.28 43.72
CA ILE A 312 12.54 10.97 43.08
C ILE A 312 11.13 10.39 42.86
N GLN A 313 10.26 10.50 43.87
CA GLN A 313 8.91 9.98 43.79
C GLN A 313 8.10 10.72 42.73
N ASP A 314 8.23 12.05 42.64
CA ASP A 314 7.58 12.90 41.64
C ASP A 314 8.08 12.59 40.22
N PHE A 315 9.38 12.35 40.06
CA PHE A 315 9.94 11.96 38.77
C PHE A 315 9.45 10.58 38.32
N LEU A 316 9.52 9.56 39.18
CA LEU A 316 9.01 8.22 38.86
C LEU A 316 7.51 8.23 38.56
N SER A 317 6.80 9.04 39.33
CA SER A 317 5.39 9.35 39.18
C SER A 317 5.03 9.91 37.81
N PHE A 318 5.86 10.81 37.29
CA PHE A 318 5.69 11.43 35.97
C PHE A 318 6.16 10.51 34.84
N ALA A 319 7.25 9.77 35.03
CA ALA A 319 7.83 8.90 34.01
C ALA A 319 7.01 7.62 33.72
N ARG A 320 6.15 7.20 34.64
CA ARG A 320 5.33 5.99 34.46
C ARG A 320 4.32 6.18 33.31
N PRO A 321 4.14 5.17 32.43
CA PRO A 321 2.97 5.11 31.55
C PRO A 321 1.70 5.10 32.41
N MET A 322 0.76 5.98 32.11
CA MET A 322 -0.49 6.15 32.85
C MET A 322 -1.66 5.79 31.93
N GLU A 323 -1.89 4.48 31.74
CA GLU A 323 -3.15 4.03 31.15
C GLU A 323 -4.21 3.97 32.27
N PRO A 324 -5.30 4.74 32.17
CA PRO A 324 -6.33 4.77 33.20
C PRO A 324 -7.11 3.47 33.22
N GLN A 325 -7.32 2.89 34.40
CA GLN A 325 -8.31 1.84 34.62
C GLN A 325 -9.67 2.50 34.87
N ALA A 326 -10.20 3.16 33.84
CA ALA A 326 -11.42 3.96 33.97
C ALA A 326 -12.63 3.08 34.27
N VAL A 327 -13.26 3.33 35.42
CA VAL A 327 -14.50 2.70 35.87
C VAL A 327 -15.54 3.78 36.20
N ILE A 328 -16.82 3.42 36.22
CA ILE A 328 -17.86 4.33 36.74
C ILE A 328 -17.83 4.21 38.26
N HIS A 329 -17.63 5.33 38.95
CA HIS A 329 -17.63 5.38 40.41
C HIS A 329 -18.13 6.74 40.91
N ASP A 330 -18.50 6.78 42.20
CA ASP A 330 -18.82 8.04 42.87
C ASP A 330 -17.51 8.82 43.11
N LEU A 331 -17.45 10.04 42.60
CA LEU A 331 -16.30 10.94 42.73
C LEU A 331 -16.01 11.29 44.19
N ARG A 332 -17.01 11.25 45.08
CA ARG A 332 -16.83 11.64 46.48
C ARG A 332 -15.89 10.70 47.26
N GLU A 333 -15.80 9.43 46.86
CA GLU A 333 -14.94 8.45 47.52
C GLU A 333 -13.45 8.82 47.45
N PRO A 334 -12.82 8.97 46.25
CA PRO A 334 -11.42 9.36 46.15
C PRO A 334 -11.14 10.77 46.70
N LEU A 335 -12.13 11.68 46.66
CA LEU A 335 -12.02 13.03 47.25
C LEU A 335 -11.94 12.98 48.78
N ARG A 336 -12.73 12.12 49.43
CA ARG A 336 -12.66 11.89 50.88
C ARG A 336 -11.34 11.24 51.27
N GLU A 337 -10.90 10.19 50.56
CA GLU A 337 -9.61 9.54 50.81
C GLU A 337 -8.44 10.54 50.71
N ALA A 338 -8.40 11.37 49.67
CA ALA A 338 -7.38 12.40 49.52
C ALA A 338 -7.41 13.44 50.64
N SER A 339 -8.61 13.84 51.08
CA SER A 339 -8.81 14.80 52.16
C SER A 339 -8.35 14.24 53.52
N GLU A 340 -8.66 12.98 53.82
CA GLU A 340 -8.23 12.29 55.04
C GLU A 340 -6.70 12.18 55.10
N LEU A 341 -6.05 11.82 53.99
CA LEU A 341 -4.60 11.77 53.90
C LEU A 341 -3.96 13.13 54.17
N LEU A 342 -4.48 14.21 53.58
CA LEU A 342 -3.98 15.56 53.85
C LEU A 342 -4.20 15.97 55.32
N GLN A 343 -5.37 15.66 55.90
CA GLN A 343 -5.63 15.98 57.31
C GLN A 343 -4.65 15.28 58.26
N MET A 344 -4.25 14.04 57.96
CA MET A 344 -3.20 13.34 58.72
C MET A 344 -1.84 14.04 58.58
N GLU A 345 -1.51 14.55 57.40
CA GLU A 345 -0.27 15.31 57.14
C GLU A 345 -0.27 16.68 57.86
N LEU A 346 -1.42 17.34 57.95
CA LEU A 346 -1.58 18.66 58.57
C LEU A 346 -1.59 18.65 60.10
N GLY A 347 -1.81 17.49 60.73
CA GLY A 347 -2.09 17.28 62.16
C GLY A 347 -1.06 17.81 63.19
N GLY A 348 -0.04 18.55 62.76
CA GLY A 348 0.92 19.24 63.63
C GLY A 348 1.23 20.70 63.28
N ASN A 349 0.75 21.24 62.14
CA ASN A 349 1.23 22.53 61.59
C ASN A 349 0.17 23.67 61.57
N GLY A 350 -1.05 23.42 62.05
CA GLY A 350 -2.08 24.46 62.23
C GLY A 350 -2.74 24.97 60.93
N GLY A 351 -2.70 24.20 59.86
CA GLY A 351 -3.50 24.44 58.65
C GLY A 351 -4.93 23.87 58.78
N ARG A 352 -5.87 24.41 58.01
CA ARG A 352 -7.30 24.02 58.01
C ARG A 352 -7.73 23.57 56.61
N LEU A 353 -8.29 22.37 56.51
CA LEU A 353 -8.94 21.87 55.29
C LEU A 353 -10.46 21.90 55.48
N GLN A 354 -11.16 22.62 54.61
CA GLN A 354 -12.62 22.57 54.50
C GLN A 354 -13.00 21.75 53.27
N VAL A 355 -13.93 20.81 53.44
CA VAL A 355 -14.41 19.91 52.39
C VAL A 355 -15.91 20.09 52.25
N ASP A 356 -16.35 20.58 51.09
CA ASP A 356 -17.76 20.81 50.75
C ASP A 356 -18.17 19.93 49.58
N LEU A 357 -18.76 18.77 49.88
CA LEU A 357 -19.20 17.79 48.89
C LEU A 357 -20.72 17.60 48.98
N PRO A 358 -21.43 17.45 47.86
CA PRO A 358 -22.86 17.28 47.87
C PRO A 358 -23.27 15.96 48.53
N GLY A 359 -24.48 15.97 49.09
CA GLY A 359 -25.11 14.78 49.66
C GLY A 359 -25.41 13.70 48.62
N GLU A 360 -25.56 14.08 47.35
CA GLU A 360 -25.85 13.19 46.22
C GLU A 360 -24.57 12.66 45.55
N PRO A 361 -24.58 11.42 45.00
CA PRO A 361 -23.45 10.86 44.27
C PRO A 361 -23.12 11.65 42.98
N ILE A 362 -21.83 11.88 42.72
CA ILE A 362 -21.34 12.42 41.45
C ILE A 362 -20.68 11.28 40.68
N GLN A 363 -21.40 10.67 39.74
CA GLN A 363 -20.85 9.54 38.97
C GLN A 363 -19.96 10.03 37.83
N VAL A 364 -18.70 9.58 37.83
CA VAL A 364 -17.71 9.89 36.79
C VAL A 364 -17.15 8.62 36.20
N ARG A 365 -16.74 8.67 34.93
CA ARG A 365 -15.98 7.59 34.31
C ARG A 365 -14.49 7.93 34.31
N ALA A 366 -13.80 7.58 35.40
CA ALA A 366 -12.39 7.85 35.58
C ALA A 366 -11.71 6.72 36.36
N ASP A 367 -10.38 6.74 36.40
CA ASP A 367 -9.61 5.90 37.30
C ASP A 367 -9.63 6.53 38.72
N PRO A 368 -10.20 5.85 39.74
CA PRO A 368 -10.32 6.40 41.10
C PRO A 368 -8.98 6.79 41.72
N ASP A 369 -7.92 6.02 41.45
CA ASP A 369 -6.58 6.31 41.97
C ASP A 369 -5.96 7.51 41.28
N HIS A 370 -6.25 7.73 39.98
CA HIS A 370 -5.88 8.95 39.29
C HIS A 370 -6.58 10.17 39.90
N VAL A 371 -7.89 10.08 40.15
CA VAL A 371 -8.66 11.17 40.77
C VAL A 371 -8.12 11.50 42.17
N LYS A 372 -7.95 10.50 43.03
CA LYS A 372 -7.38 10.69 44.38
C LYS A 372 -6.04 11.41 44.31
N ARG A 373 -5.18 11.02 43.37
CA ARG A 373 -3.85 11.61 43.19
C ARG A 373 -3.88 13.02 42.63
N ILE A 374 -4.79 13.32 41.70
CA ILE A 374 -5.06 14.69 41.24
C ILE A 374 -5.37 15.57 42.45
N VAL A 375 -6.37 15.16 43.24
CA VAL A 375 -6.85 15.94 44.38
C VAL A 375 -5.77 16.09 45.45
N LEU A 376 -5.07 15.01 45.81
CA LEU A 376 -3.99 15.06 46.80
C LEU A 376 -2.86 16.02 46.38
N ASN A 377 -2.50 16.06 45.09
CA ASN A 377 -1.49 17.01 44.60
C ASN A 377 -1.97 18.46 44.69
N LEU A 378 -3.22 18.74 44.32
CA LEU A 378 -3.80 20.08 44.44
C LEU A 378 -3.92 20.52 45.90
N LEU A 379 -4.39 19.63 46.77
CA LEU A 379 -4.52 19.86 48.20
C LEU A 379 -3.17 20.16 48.87
N ARG A 380 -2.13 19.37 48.57
CA ARG A 380 -0.77 19.64 49.05
C ARG A 380 -0.23 20.95 48.51
N ASN A 381 -0.50 21.27 47.24
CA ASN A 381 -0.08 22.54 46.67
C ASN A 381 -0.71 23.73 47.40
N GLY A 382 -2.02 23.66 47.68
CA GLY A 382 -2.75 24.67 48.44
C GLY A 382 -2.26 24.78 49.89
N ALA A 383 -2.03 23.65 50.57
CA ALA A 383 -1.53 23.62 51.95
C ALA A 383 -0.08 24.15 52.09
N HIS A 384 0.70 24.11 51.01
CA HIS A 384 2.02 24.76 50.97
C HIS A 384 1.94 26.25 50.64
N ALA A 385 0.90 26.69 49.93
CA ALA A 385 0.73 28.09 49.52
C ALA A 385 0.05 28.94 50.59
N GLY A 386 -0.90 28.35 51.33
CA GLY A 386 -1.74 29.03 52.31
C GLY A 386 -1.97 28.21 53.58
N ARG A 387 -2.74 28.77 54.52
CA ARG A 387 -3.14 28.10 55.78
C ARG A 387 -4.51 27.44 55.67
N HIS A 388 -5.36 27.92 54.77
CA HIS A 388 -6.70 27.41 54.54
C HIS A 388 -6.81 26.87 53.12
N VAL A 389 -7.30 25.63 53.02
CA VAL A 389 -7.57 24.98 51.74
C VAL A 389 -9.04 24.60 51.71
N HIS A 390 -9.71 24.90 50.61
CA HIS A 390 -11.09 24.54 50.36
C HIS A 390 -11.17 23.55 49.19
N LEU A 391 -11.78 22.39 49.41
CA LEU A 391 -12.11 21.41 48.39
C LEU A 391 -13.62 21.36 48.21
N SER A 392 -14.09 21.55 46.99
CA SER A 392 -15.48 21.29 46.62
C SER A 392 -15.59 20.48 45.34
N ALA A 393 -16.75 19.86 45.13
CA ALA A 393 -17.07 19.24 43.86
C ALA A 393 -18.57 19.37 43.55
N HIS A 394 -18.91 19.64 42.30
CA HIS A 394 -20.29 19.77 41.85
C HIS A 394 -20.44 19.37 40.38
N TRP A 395 -21.69 19.26 39.92
CA TRP A 395 -22.00 19.09 38.50
C TRP A 395 -22.20 20.44 37.82
N HIS A 396 -21.54 20.64 36.68
CA HIS A 396 -21.72 21.84 35.87
C HIS A 396 -21.64 21.51 34.38
N ASN A 397 -22.68 21.89 33.62
CA ASN A 397 -22.73 21.72 32.15
C ASN A 397 -22.39 20.30 31.65
N GLY A 398 -22.81 19.25 32.36
CA GLY A 398 -22.54 17.86 31.98
C GLY A 398 -21.12 17.36 32.32
N GLU A 399 -20.36 18.12 33.10
CA GLU A 399 -19.06 17.72 33.62
C GLU A 399 -19.08 17.73 35.16
N ALA A 400 -18.32 16.81 35.77
CA ALA A 400 -18.02 16.89 37.19
C ALA A 400 -16.84 17.84 37.39
N VAL A 401 -17.04 18.88 38.19
CA VAL A 401 -16.03 19.92 38.48
C VAL A 401 -15.53 19.72 39.89
N ILE A 402 -14.22 19.53 40.04
CA ILE A 402 -13.52 19.52 41.32
C ILE A 402 -12.79 20.85 41.46
N THR A 403 -13.08 21.59 42.53
CA THR A 403 -12.47 22.89 42.80
C THR A 403 -11.59 22.79 44.04
N VAL A 404 -10.32 23.20 43.92
CA VAL A 404 -9.41 23.37 45.06
C VAL A 404 -8.98 24.83 45.10
N SER A 405 -9.24 25.50 46.23
CA SER A 405 -8.83 26.88 46.47
C SER A 405 -7.94 27.00 47.70
N ASP A 406 -6.96 27.89 47.66
CA ASP A 406 -6.10 28.26 48.81
C ASP A 406 -6.15 29.76 49.12
N ASP A 407 -5.72 30.14 50.32
CA ASP A 407 -5.61 31.53 50.81
C ASP A 407 -4.15 32.05 50.72
N GLY A 408 -3.36 31.52 49.78
CA GLY A 408 -1.97 31.94 49.57
C GLY A 408 -1.81 33.26 48.82
N GLU A 409 -0.58 33.55 48.37
CA GLU A 409 -0.25 34.76 47.58
C GLU A 409 -0.72 34.68 46.10
N GLY A 410 -1.33 33.55 45.71
CA GLY A 410 -1.80 33.29 44.36
C GLY A 410 -0.68 32.99 43.36
N VAL A 411 -1.03 32.92 42.08
CA VAL A 411 -0.08 32.60 41.00
C VAL A 411 0.33 33.87 40.25
N PRO A 412 1.65 34.18 40.16
CA PRO A 412 2.17 35.31 39.38
C PRO A 412 1.71 35.25 37.91
N ARG A 413 1.34 36.41 37.35
CA ARG A 413 0.76 36.50 35.99
C ARG A 413 1.66 35.88 34.91
N GLU A 414 2.96 36.03 35.04
CA GLU A 414 3.97 35.48 34.12
C GLU A 414 4.02 33.95 34.12
N MET A 415 3.61 33.31 35.22
CA MET A 415 3.60 31.86 35.38
C MET A 415 2.27 31.21 35.00
N ARG A 416 1.16 31.95 35.02
CA ARG A 416 -0.19 31.40 34.81
C ARG A 416 -0.33 30.59 33.52
N GLU A 417 0.28 31.04 32.42
CA GLU A 417 0.21 30.35 31.12
C GLU A 417 1.00 29.04 31.10
N ARG A 418 2.01 28.91 31.96
CA ARG A 418 2.98 27.81 31.96
C ARG A 418 2.94 26.97 33.23
N ILE A 419 2.04 27.26 34.17
CA ILE A 419 2.00 26.62 35.49
C ILE A 419 1.78 25.10 35.44
N PHE A 420 1.16 24.60 34.37
CA PHE A 420 0.97 23.17 34.13
C PHE A 420 2.13 22.52 33.35
N GLU A 421 3.10 23.31 32.88
CA GLU A 421 4.31 22.76 32.27
C GLU A 421 5.19 22.12 33.37
N PRO A 422 5.81 20.95 33.10
CA PRO A 422 6.74 20.32 34.04
C PRO A 422 7.87 21.28 34.47
N PHE A 423 8.25 21.22 35.75
CA PHE A 423 9.34 21.98 36.36
C PHE A 423 9.12 23.49 36.46
N VAL A 424 7.90 23.98 36.20
CA VAL A 424 7.53 25.36 36.50
C VAL A 424 7.15 25.47 37.97
N THR A 425 7.98 26.14 38.76
CA THR A 425 7.79 26.37 40.18
C THR A 425 8.49 27.66 40.60
N ASP A 426 7.90 28.39 41.55
CA ASP A 426 8.47 29.54 42.26
C ASP A 426 8.97 29.14 43.66
N LYS A 427 8.65 27.93 44.11
CA LYS A 427 8.98 27.42 45.45
C LYS A 427 10.44 26.96 45.52
N GLU A 428 11.12 27.30 46.62
CA GLU A 428 12.46 26.79 46.94
C GLU A 428 12.50 25.27 47.17
N GLN A 429 11.34 24.66 47.49
CA GLN A 429 11.18 23.22 47.71
C GLN A 429 10.05 22.67 46.82
N GLY A 430 10.41 21.75 45.92
CA GLY A 430 9.47 21.04 45.04
C GLY A 430 9.94 21.02 43.58
N ALA A 431 9.78 19.89 42.90
CA ALA A 431 10.29 19.68 41.53
C ALA A 431 9.45 20.36 40.42
N GLY A 432 8.42 21.15 40.77
CA GLY A 432 7.46 21.71 39.80
C GLY A 432 6.73 20.64 38.96
N LEU A 433 6.68 19.39 39.43
CA LEU A 433 6.05 18.28 38.70
C LEU A 433 4.59 18.05 39.09
N GLY A 434 4.17 18.52 40.27
CA GLY A 434 2.84 18.24 40.83
C GLY A 434 1.69 18.66 39.91
N LEU A 435 1.67 19.91 39.45
CA LEU A 435 0.61 20.42 38.57
C LEU A 435 0.67 19.84 37.15
N ALA A 436 1.87 19.54 36.65
CA ALA A 436 2.03 18.80 35.40
C ALA A 436 1.49 17.36 35.49
N ILE A 437 1.65 16.69 36.63
CA ILE A 437 1.03 15.38 36.90
C ILE A 437 -0.49 15.52 36.91
N VAL A 438 -1.04 16.59 37.51
CA VAL A 438 -2.48 16.84 37.51
C VAL A 438 -3.03 17.06 36.10
N ASP A 439 -2.41 17.90 35.29
CA ASP A 439 -2.83 18.12 33.89
C ASP A 439 -2.79 16.82 33.10
N ARG A 440 -1.70 16.05 33.23
CA ARG A 440 -1.56 14.75 32.56
C ARG A 440 -2.63 13.76 32.98
N LEU A 441 -2.86 13.61 34.29
CA LEU A 441 -3.86 12.71 34.85
C LEU A 441 -5.28 13.10 34.44
N SER A 442 -5.57 14.40 34.39
CA SER A 442 -6.87 14.91 33.92
C SER A 442 -7.07 14.54 32.46
N ARG A 443 -6.08 14.81 31.59
CA ARG A 443 -6.17 14.49 30.15
C ARG A 443 -6.30 13.01 29.84
N VAL A 444 -5.56 12.13 30.51
CA VAL A 444 -5.67 10.68 30.25
C VAL A 444 -7.05 10.14 30.66
N ASN A 445 -7.70 10.76 31.64
CA ASN A 445 -9.08 10.46 32.03
C ASN A 445 -10.13 11.23 31.18
N GLY A 446 -9.74 11.85 30.06
CA GLY A 446 -10.65 12.59 29.19
C GLY A 446 -11.12 13.95 29.71
N GLY A 447 -10.50 14.44 30.79
CA GLY A 447 -10.78 15.71 31.43
C GLY A 447 -9.76 16.82 31.13
N ARG A 448 -9.86 17.93 31.88
CA ARG A 448 -8.91 19.07 31.83
C ARG A 448 -8.73 19.73 33.20
N ILE A 449 -7.67 20.51 33.35
CA ILE A 449 -7.45 21.40 34.51
C ILE A 449 -7.32 22.85 34.04
N GLU A 450 -7.83 23.78 34.85
CA GLU A 450 -7.74 25.22 34.63
C GLU A 450 -7.37 25.93 35.93
N LEU A 451 -6.62 27.03 35.82
CA LEU A 451 -6.45 28.01 36.88
C LEU A 451 -7.52 29.10 36.68
N SER A 452 -8.38 29.30 37.66
CA SER A 452 -9.44 30.31 37.58
C SER A 452 -8.88 31.70 37.82
N ASP A 453 -9.30 32.68 37.01
CA ASP A 453 -8.94 34.08 37.18
C ASP A 453 -9.99 34.77 38.07
N PRO A 454 -9.63 35.38 39.22
CA PRO A 454 -10.59 36.05 40.10
C PRO A 454 -11.46 37.09 39.39
N GLU A 455 -10.94 37.74 38.33
CA GLU A 455 -11.63 38.80 37.58
C GLU A 455 -12.66 38.29 36.56
N ASN A 456 -12.64 36.99 36.22
CA ASN A 456 -13.47 36.40 35.15
C ASN A 456 -14.39 35.27 35.68
N ASP A 457 -14.46 35.10 36.99
CA ASP A 457 -15.13 33.98 37.66
C ASP A 457 -16.64 34.25 37.85
N GLY A 458 -17.41 34.07 36.78
CA GLY A 458 -18.83 34.40 36.74
C GLY A 458 -19.80 33.43 37.43
N ALA A 459 -19.37 32.52 38.33
CA ALA A 459 -20.30 31.50 38.84
C ALA A 459 -20.17 31.04 40.31
N GLU A 460 -19.03 31.18 40.99
CA GLU A 460 -18.92 30.75 42.41
C GLU A 460 -18.16 31.77 43.27
N PRO A 461 -18.78 32.29 44.35
CA PRO A 461 -18.11 33.19 45.27
C PRO A 461 -16.86 32.54 45.89
N TRP A 462 -15.87 33.37 46.24
CA TRP A 462 -14.75 32.93 47.08
C TRP A 462 -15.29 32.49 48.45
N PRO A 463 -14.71 31.44 49.08
CA PRO A 463 -15.09 31.08 50.44
C PRO A 463 -14.98 32.33 51.34
N GLU A 464 -15.98 32.55 52.21
CA GLU A 464 -16.09 33.79 53.01
C GLU A 464 -14.86 34.08 53.89
N ASP A 465 -14.06 33.06 54.18
CA ASP A 465 -12.85 33.11 55.01
C ASP A 465 -11.56 33.47 54.22
N PHE A 466 -11.62 33.68 52.90
CA PHE A 466 -10.45 33.90 52.03
C PHE A 466 -10.34 35.37 51.61
N ASP A 467 -9.15 35.96 51.69
CA ASP A 467 -8.91 37.39 51.37
C ASP A 467 -8.71 37.69 49.87
N GLY A 468 -9.04 36.74 48.99
CA GLY A 468 -9.10 36.93 47.53
C GLY A 468 -7.74 36.97 46.81
N ALA A 469 -6.62 36.75 47.52
CA ALA A 469 -5.28 36.74 46.92
C ALA A 469 -4.81 35.36 46.42
N GLY A 470 -5.44 34.26 46.87
CA GLY A 470 -4.96 32.90 46.62
C GLY A 470 -5.24 32.32 45.24
N ALA A 471 -4.98 31.01 45.07
CA ALA A 471 -5.18 30.31 43.80
C ALA A 471 -6.42 29.40 43.83
N ARG A 472 -7.09 29.28 42.68
CA ARG A 472 -8.24 28.38 42.48
C ARG A 472 -8.02 27.49 41.26
N PHE A 473 -7.87 26.20 41.48
CA PHE A 473 -7.73 25.19 40.43
C PHE A 473 -9.05 24.44 40.24
N ARG A 474 -9.47 24.27 38.98
CA ARG A 474 -10.66 23.50 38.59
C ARG A 474 -10.27 22.33 37.71
N VAL A 475 -10.69 21.13 38.09
CA VAL A 475 -10.52 19.92 37.29
C VAL A 475 -11.88 19.46 36.81
N TYR A 476 -12.02 19.28 35.51
CA TYR A 476 -13.24 18.84 34.85
C TYR A 476 -13.06 17.40 34.42
N LEU A 477 -13.99 16.54 34.79
CA LEU A 477 -14.05 15.14 34.38
C LEU A 477 -15.39 14.87 33.67
N GLN A 478 -15.36 13.97 32.69
CA GLN A 478 -16.59 13.58 32.00
C GLN A 478 -17.52 12.82 32.94
N GLY A 479 -18.78 13.23 32.90
CA GLY A 479 -19.89 12.50 33.49
C GLY A 479 -20.08 11.11 32.89
N SER A 480 -20.70 10.19 33.62
CA SER A 480 -21.23 8.98 32.99
C SER A 480 -22.47 9.31 32.17
N ASP A 481 -22.46 9.01 30.87
CA ASP A 481 -23.62 9.13 29.95
C ASP A 481 -24.86 8.30 30.40
N GLU A 482 -24.75 7.47 31.43
CA GLU A 482 -25.79 6.55 31.93
C GLU A 482 -26.67 7.12 33.05
N LEU A 483 -26.51 8.38 33.46
CA LEU A 483 -27.48 9.05 34.33
C LEU A 483 -28.42 9.95 33.50
N PRO A 484 -29.75 9.84 33.68
CA PRO A 484 -30.67 10.70 32.96
C PRO A 484 -30.37 12.16 33.33
N LEU A 485 -30.12 12.97 32.31
CA LEU A 485 -30.19 14.42 32.31
C LEU A 485 -31.61 14.85 32.69
N ASP A 486 -31.99 14.73 33.96
CA ASP A 486 -33.21 15.32 34.52
C ASP A 486 -33.01 15.46 36.04
N LEU A 487 -32.41 16.58 36.46
CA LEU A 487 -32.71 17.22 37.74
C LEU A 487 -32.80 18.73 37.47
N ASP A 488 -34.06 19.19 37.42
CA ASP A 488 -34.51 20.59 37.38
C ASP A 488 -34.05 21.41 38.60
#